data_AF-A0AAD4QF83-F1
#
_entry.id   AF-A0AAD4QF83-F1
#
_cell.length_a   1.000
_cell.length_b   1.000
_cell.length_c   1.000
_cell.angle_alpha   90.00
_cell.angle_beta   90.00
_cell.angle_gamma   90.00
#
_symmetry.space_group_name_H-M   'P 1'
#
loop_
_entity.id
_entity.type
_entity.pdbx_description
1 polymer ?
#
loop_
_entity_poly.entity_id
_entity_poly.type
_entity_poly.pdbx_seq_one_letter_code
_entity_poly.pdbx_strand_id
1 'polypeptide(L)'
;MLGQLILGVAMVALFHAAFSTYEHLSHLKALGRPETSLPSSIVLESLLALFLGIIGACVKAPALKEITWASEMKTRTIDDMDARMGFANFVTRGRVLGQDGKSGPLATAKS
;
A
#
# COMPACT_ATOMS: atom_id res chain seq x y z
N MET A 1 2.52 -8.07 -0.30
CA MET A 1 2.25 -9.44 -0.81
C MET A 1 1.77 -10.37 0.29
N LEU A 2 2.56 -10.62 1.35
CA LEU A 2 2.16 -11.54 2.43
C LEU A 2 0.80 -11.19 3.09
N GLY A 3 0.60 -9.94 3.50
CA GLY A 3 -0.68 -9.51 4.09
C GLY A 3 -1.88 -9.67 3.17
N GLN A 4 -1.71 -9.50 1.85
CA GLN A 4 -2.78 -9.74 0.86
C GLN A 4 -3.12 -11.21 0.73
N LEU A 5 -2.14 -12.11 0.76
CA LEU A 5 -2.37 -13.56 0.73
C LEU A 5 -3.10 -14.04 1.98
N ILE A 6 -2.63 -13.62 3.16
CA ILE A 6 -3.28 -13.98 4.44
C ILE A 6 -4.72 -13.47 4.47
N LEU A 7 -4.94 -12.22 4.06
CA LEU A 7 -6.28 -11.63 4.01
C LEU A 7 -7.19 -12.35 3.00
N GLY A 8 -6.64 -12.75 1.84
CA GLY A 8 -7.36 -13.54 0.84
C GLY A 8 -7.77 -14.92 1.37
N VAL A 9 -6.86 -15.64 2.03
CA VAL A 9 -7.16 -16.94 2.65
C VAL A 9 -8.20 -16.79 3.76
N ALA A 10 -8.08 -15.77 4.60
CA ALA A 10 -9.05 -15.49 5.65
C ALA A 10 -10.46 -15.21 5.08
N MET A 11 -10.56 -14.48 3.98
CA MET A 11 -11.84 -14.25 3.29
C MET A 11 -12.47 -15.54 2.77
N VAL A 12 -11.67 -16.41 2.13
CA VAL A 12 -12.17 -17.71 1.65
C VAL A 12 -12.63 -18.58 2.81
N ALA A 13 -11.86 -18.66 3.89
CA ALA A 13 -12.22 -19.42 5.09
C ALA A 13 -13.50 -18.88 5.75
N LEU A 14 -13.66 -17.55 5.80
CA LEU A 14 -14.87 -16.93 6.35
C LEU A 14 -16.10 -17.23 5.49
N PHE A 15 -15.96 -17.19 4.16
CA PHE A 15 -17.05 -17.59 3.26
C PHE A 15 -17.38 -19.09 3.38
N HIS A 16 -16.37 -19.93 3.58
CA HIS A 16 -16.57 -21.36 3.81
C HIS A 16 -17.37 -21.62 5.10
N ALA A 17 -17.03 -20.94 6.20
CA ALA A 17 -17.77 -21.02 7.45
C ALA A 17 -19.20 -20.46 7.32
N ALA A 18 -19.38 -19.36 6.57
CA ALA A 18 -20.69 -18.79 6.30
C ALA A 18 -21.58 -19.72 5.47
N PHE A 19 -21.02 -20.35 4.44
CA PHE A 19 -21.73 -21.36 3.64
C PHE A 19 -22.12 -22.57 4.48
N SER A 20 -21.21 -23.08 5.31
CA SER A 20 -21.48 -24.20 6.23
C SER A 20 -22.59 -23.86 7.22
N THR A 21 -22.62 -22.63 7.73
CA THR A 21 -23.70 -22.13 8.60
C THR A 21 -25.04 -22.08 7.86
N TYR A 22 -25.03 -21.56 6.63
CA TYR A 22 -26.22 -21.49 5.79
C TYR A 22 -26.78 -22.88 5.49
N GLU A 23 -25.94 -23.81 5.06
CA GLU A 23 -26.31 -25.19 4.77
C GLU A 23 -26.92 -25.84 6.03
N HIS A 24 -26.24 -25.75 7.18
CA HIS A 24 -26.73 -26.30 8.44
C HIS A 24 -28.11 -25.75 8.84
N LEU A 25 -28.30 -24.43 8.79
CA LEU A 25 -29.58 -23.81 9.13
C LEU A 25 -30.67 -24.11 8.09
N SER A 26 -30.32 -24.24 6.81
CA SER A 26 -31.27 -24.60 5.76
C SER A 26 -31.80 -26.03 5.94
N HIS A 27 -30.92 -26.98 6.32
CA HIS A 27 -31.30 -28.36 6.64
C HIS A 27 -32.22 -28.44 7.84
N LEU A 28 -31.92 -27.70 8.92
CA LEU A 28 -32.75 -27.67 10.12
C LEU A 28 -34.15 -27.12 9.85
N LYS A 29 -34.23 -26.06 9.04
CA LYS A 29 -35.51 -25.52 8.58
C LYS A 29 -36.30 -26.53 7.76
N ALA A 30 -35.65 -27.25 6.84
CA ALA A 30 -36.31 -28.30 6.04
C ALA A 30 -36.84 -29.46 6.90
N LEU A 31 -36.16 -29.78 8.02
CA LEU A 31 -36.57 -30.80 8.97
C LEU A 31 -37.63 -30.34 9.99
N GLY A 32 -38.06 -29.07 9.93
CA GLY A 32 -39.03 -28.50 10.87
C GLY A 32 -38.50 -28.36 12.30
N ARG A 33 -37.17 -28.30 12.48
CA ARG A 33 -36.51 -28.15 13.79
C ARG A 33 -35.66 -26.88 13.84
N PRO A 34 -36.26 -25.69 14.05
CA PRO A 34 -35.54 -24.42 13.95
C PRO A 34 -34.56 -24.13 15.11
N GLU A 35 -34.60 -24.90 16.20
CA GLU A 35 -33.97 -24.55 17.49
C GLU A 35 -32.79 -25.46 17.87
N THR A 36 -31.80 -25.66 16.99
CA THR A 36 -30.54 -26.30 17.41
C THR A 36 -29.38 -25.33 17.32
N SER A 37 -28.58 -25.31 18.39
CA SER A 37 -27.33 -24.55 18.44
C SER A 37 -26.39 -24.95 17.31
N LEU A 38 -25.59 -24.00 16.83
CA LEU A 38 -24.58 -24.26 15.80
C LEU A 38 -23.51 -25.23 16.32
N PRO A 39 -23.00 -26.13 15.48
CA PRO A 39 -21.86 -26.96 15.80
C PRO A 39 -20.66 -26.10 16.19
N SER A 40 -19.98 -26.48 17.28
CA SER A 40 -18.79 -25.76 17.78
C SER A 40 -17.66 -25.70 16.74
N SER A 41 -17.61 -26.64 15.80
CA SER A 41 -16.65 -26.62 14.68
C SER A 41 -16.80 -25.38 13.80
N ILE A 42 -18.03 -25.03 13.39
CA ILE A 42 -18.33 -23.87 12.54
C ILE A 42 -18.03 -22.57 13.30
N VAL A 43 -18.34 -22.54 14.60
CA VAL A 43 -18.03 -21.40 15.47
C VAL A 43 -16.52 -21.21 15.58
N LEU A 44 -15.75 -22.27 15.81
CA LEU A 44 -14.29 -22.20 15.87
C LEU A 44 -13.69 -21.80 14.51
N GLU A 45 -14.19 -22.34 13.40
CA GLU A 45 -13.71 -22.01 12.06
C GLU A 45 -13.94 -20.53 11.74
N SER A 46 -15.13 -20.00 12.02
CA SER A 46 -15.44 -18.58 11.81
C SER A 46 -14.61 -17.64 12.70
N LEU A 47 -14.36 -18.01 13.97
CA LEU A 47 -13.48 -17.26 14.87
C LEU A 47 -12.03 -17.26 14.39
N LEU A 48 -11.52 -18.42 13.94
CA LEU A 48 -10.17 -18.54 13.40
C LEU A 48 -10.02 -17.73 12.10
N ALA A 49 -11.00 -17.80 11.20
CA ALA A 49 -11.02 -17.01 9.97
C ALA A 49 -11.03 -15.50 10.26
N LEU A 50 -11.83 -15.07 11.25
CA LEU A 50 -11.84 -13.67 11.71
C LEU A 50 -10.48 -13.23 12.25
N PHE A 51 -9.89 -14.03 13.14
CA PHE A 51 -8.60 -13.70 13.75
C PHE A 51 -7.48 -13.62 12.70
N LEU A 52 -7.47 -14.56 11.76
CA LEU A 52 -6.53 -14.56 10.64
C LEU A 52 -6.74 -13.33 9.73
N GLY A 53 -8.00 -12.93 9.52
CA GLY A 53 -8.35 -11.73 8.77
C GLY A 53 -7.83 -10.44 9.43
N ILE A 54 -7.94 -10.33 10.75
CA ILE A 54 -7.39 -9.21 11.53
C ILE A 54 -5.87 -9.15 11.35
N ILE A 55 -5.17 -10.27 11.52
CA ILE A 55 -3.71 -10.33 11.33
C ILE A 55 -3.34 -9.95 9.89
N GLY A 56 -4.04 -10.49 8.89
CA GLY A 56 -3.81 -10.18 7.49
C GLY A 56 -4.00 -8.69 7.19
N ALA A 57 -5.01 -8.06 7.78
CA ALA A 57 -5.26 -6.63 7.66
C ALA A 57 -4.17 -5.79 8.32
N CYS A 58 -3.72 -6.15 9.52
CA CYS A 58 -2.62 -5.48 10.22
C CYS A 58 -1.31 -5.55 9.44
N VAL A 59 -0.97 -6.72 8.88
CA VAL A 59 0.26 -6.88 8.07
C VAL A 59 0.17 -6.14 6.73
N LYS A 60 -1.04 -5.99 6.18
CA LYS A 60 -1.27 -5.21 4.96
C LYS A 60 -1.17 -3.69 5.21
N ALA A 61 -1.44 -3.22 6.42
CA ALA A 61 -1.51 -1.80 6.72
C ALA A 61 -0.16 -1.12 6.45
N PRO A 62 -0.15 0.05 5.77
CA PRO A 62 1.07 0.81 5.53
C PRO A 62 1.62 1.33 6.86
N ALA A 63 2.95 1.51 6.92
CA ALA A 63 3.59 2.12 8.07
C ALA A 63 3.03 3.53 8.31
N LEU A 64 2.85 3.88 9.58
CA LEU A 64 2.44 5.23 9.95
C LEU A 64 3.50 6.23 9.48
N LYS A 65 3.06 7.25 8.75
CA LYS A 65 3.94 8.36 8.35
C LYS A 65 4.17 9.26 9.55
N GLU A 66 5.42 9.62 9.82
CA GLU A 66 5.73 10.61 10.84
C GLU A 66 5.24 12.01 10.40
N ILE A 67 4.59 12.72 11.33
CA ILE A 67 3.97 14.04 11.08
C ILE A 67 4.91 15.17 11.53
N THR A 68 6.07 14.84 12.13
CA THR A 68 6.96 15.87 12.67
C THR A 68 7.76 16.53 11.54
N TRP A 69 7.63 17.85 11.45
CA TRP A 69 8.41 18.68 10.52
C TRP A 69 9.93 18.48 10.66
N ALA A 70 10.40 18.22 11.89
CA ALA A 70 11.81 17.94 12.15
C ALA A 70 12.29 16.63 11.50
N SER A 71 11.47 15.57 11.50
CA SER A 71 11.79 14.29 10.85
C SER A 71 11.79 14.44 9.33
N GLU A 72 10.81 15.17 8.77
CA GLU A 72 10.76 15.44 7.34
C GLU A 72 11.93 16.33 6.86
N MET A 73 12.31 17.37 7.62
CA MET A 73 13.45 18.24 7.29
C MET A 73 14.81 17.53 7.38
N LYS A 74 14.95 16.47 8.17
CA LYS A 74 16.20 15.68 8.22
C LYS A 74 16.51 14.98 6.88
N THR A 75 15.49 14.69 6.08
CA THR A 75 15.64 14.01 4.79
C THR A 75 15.87 14.95 3.61
N ARG A 76 15.65 16.27 3.78
CA ARG A 76 15.80 17.26 2.72
C ARG A 76 17.15 17.98 2.82
N THR A 77 17.77 18.26 1.68
CA THR A 77 19.01 19.04 1.64
C THR A 77 18.71 20.53 1.61
N ILE A 78 19.69 21.34 2.02
CA ILE A 78 19.58 22.81 2.00
C ILE A 78 19.35 23.29 0.56
N ASP A 79 20.03 22.69 -0.41
CA ASP A 79 19.90 23.04 -1.84
C ASP A 79 18.47 22.81 -2.36
N ASP A 80 17.79 21.75 -1.92
CA ASP A 80 16.39 21.48 -2.32
C ASP A 80 15.42 22.53 -1.78
N MET A 81 15.70 23.09 -0.60
CA MET A 81 14.91 24.17 -0.01
C MET A 81 15.27 25.54 -0.57
N ASP A 82 16.53 25.74 -0.95
CA ASP A 82 17.05 27.01 -1.46
C ASP A 82 16.85 27.18 -2.98
N ALA A 83 16.63 26.08 -3.72
CA ALA A 83 16.36 26.09 -5.16
C ALA A 83 15.14 26.94 -5.56
N ARG A 84 14.29 27.34 -4.60
CA ARG A 84 13.18 28.31 -4.71
C ARG A 84 12.69 28.48 -6.16
N MET A 85 12.04 27.44 -6.68
CA MET A 85 11.71 27.32 -8.11
C MET A 85 10.93 28.53 -8.66
N GLY A 86 10.16 29.23 -7.82
CA GLY A 86 9.46 30.47 -8.19
C GLY A 86 10.36 31.68 -8.47
N PHE A 87 11.65 31.62 -8.11
CA PHE A 87 12.67 32.64 -8.35
C PHE A 87 13.84 32.10 -9.20
N ALA A 88 13.63 31.00 -9.91
CA ALA A 88 14.66 30.42 -10.77
C ALA A 88 15.14 31.45 -11.81
N ASN A 89 16.44 31.77 -11.77
CA ASN A 89 17.05 32.73 -12.68
C ASN A 89 17.79 31.99 -13.81
N PHE A 90 17.45 32.30 -15.06
CA PHE A 90 18.09 31.72 -16.25
C PHE A 90 19.33 32.50 -16.71
N VAL A 91 19.64 33.63 -16.08
CA VAL A 91 20.84 34.44 -16.32
C VAL A 91 21.92 34.04 -15.30
N THR A 92 22.37 32.80 -15.37
CA THR A 92 23.45 32.27 -14.51
C THR A 92 24.65 31.87 -15.36
N ARG A 93 25.81 31.67 -14.71
CA ARG A 93 27.05 31.22 -15.38
C ARG A 93 26.86 29.88 -16.13
N GLY A 94 25.91 29.05 -15.69
CA GLY A 94 25.51 27.82 -16.38
C GLY A 94 25.00 28.03 -17.81
N ARG A 95 24.49 29.24 -18.14
CA ARG A 95 24.07 29.58 -19.51
C ARG A 95 25.24 29.59 -20.50
N VAL A 96 26.41 30.04 -20.07
CA VAL A 96 27.62 30.10 -20.92
C VAL A 96 28.32 28.74 -20.90
N LEU A 97 28.54 28.18 -19.71
CA LEU A 97 29.24 26.91 -19.55
C LEU A 97 28.47 25.70 -20.12
N GLY A 98 27.13 25.75 -20.15
CA GLY A 98 26.29 24.71 -20.74
C GLY A 98 26.21 24.76 -22.27
N GLN A 99 26.67 25.85 -22.90
CA GLN A 99 26.75 25.99 -24.36
C GLN A 99 28.06 25.43 -24.91
N ASP A 100 29.15 25.53 -24.15
CA ASP A 100 30.48 25.04 -24.55
C ASP A 100 30.49 23.51 -24.80
N GLY A 101 29.60 22.75 -24.14
CA GLY A 101 29.43 21.31 -24.36
C GLY A 101 28.66 20.93 -25.64
N LYS A 102 28.02 21.89 -26.33
CA LYS A 102 27.38 21.69 -27.64
C LYS A 102 28.21 22.23 -28.81
N SER A 103 29.32 22.91 -28.55
CA SER A 103 30.27 23.34 -29.58
C SER A 103 31.51 22.45 -29.56
N GLY A 104 31.41 21.29 -30.21
CA GLY A 104 32.58 20.60 -30.77
C GLY A 104 33.27 21.45 -31.86
N PRO A 105 34.53 21.14 -32.20
CA PRO A 105 35.57 22.14 -32.43
C PRO A 105 35.51 22.86 -33.79
N LEU A 106 35.76 24.16 -33.73
CA LEU A 106 36.61 24.97 -34.63
C LEU A 106 36.56 24.60 -36.12
N ALA A 107 35.64 25.21 -36.88
CA ALA A 107 35.84 25.40 -38.31
C ALA A 107 36.73 26.63 -38.53
N THR A 108 38.05 26.41 -38.51
CA THR A 108 38.97 27.27 -39.25
C THR A 108 38.68 27.05 -40.73
N ALA A 109 38.11 28.03 -41.43
CA ALA A 109 38.12 28.05 -42.87
C ALA A 109 38.49 29.45 -43.32
N LYS A 110 39.73 29.55 -43.80
CA LYS A 110 40.28 30.65 -44.59
C LYS A 110 39.30 31.10 -45.68
N SER A 111 39.20 32.41 -45.86
CA SER A 111 39.18 33.11 -47.15
C SER A 111 39.45 34.58 -46.86
#